data_AF-A0A355EZN0-F1
#
_entry.id   AF-A0A355EZN0-F1
#
_cell.length_a   1.000
_cell.length_b   1.000
_cell.length_c   1.000
_cell.angle_alpha   90.00
_cell.angle_beta   90.00
_cell.angle_gamma   90.00
#
_symmetry.space_group_name_H-M   'P 1'
#
loop_
_entity.id
_entity.type
_entity.pdbx_description
1 polymer ?
#
loop_
_entity_poly.entity_id
_entity_poly.type
_entity_poly.pdbx_seq_one_letter_code
_entity_poly.pdbx_strand_id
1 'polypeptide(L)' 'ARQKLLGQILVASALGLRLLYVGFDPALTFPFFKKVVLNLGFLYIPFVVLVLVGVSNAVN' A
#
# COMPACT_ATOMS: atom_id res chain seq x y z
N ALA A 1 6.27 20.43 -4.87
CA ALA A 1 5.88 19.11 -5.44
C ALA A 1 6.82 17.98 -5.02
N ARG A 2 8.12 18.01 -5.39
CA ARG A 2 9.07 16.91 -5.12
C ARG A 2 9.22 16.52 -3.64
N GLN A 3 9.31 17.50 -2.74
CA GLN A 3 9.39 17.26 -1.29
C GLN A 3 8.12 16.61 -0.72
N LYS A 4 6.93 17.07 -1.18
CA LYS A 4 5.63 16.47 -0.81
C LYS A 4 5.57 15.00 -1.24
N LEU A 5 5.92 14.72 -2.49
CA LEU A 5 5.91 13.35 -3.04
C LEU A 5 6.88 12.43 -2.29
N LEU A 6 8.10 12.88 -2.02
CA LEU A 6 9.08 12.13 -1.24
C LEU A 6 8.58 11.84 0.18
N GLY A 7 7.97 12.82 0.84
CA GLY A 7 7.37 12.64 2.16
C GLY A 7 6.26 11.58 2.16
N GLN A 8 5.34 11.65 1.19
CA GLN A 8 4.27 10.65 1.05
C GLN A 8 4.83 9.24 0.80
N ILE A 9 5.83 9.10 -0.08
CA ILE A 9 6.47 7.81 -0.36
C ILE A 9 7.15 7.24 0.89
N LEU A 10 7.88 8.05 1.65
CA LEU A 10 8.57 7.62 2.86
C LEU A 10 7.57 7.16 3.94
N VAL A 11 6.53 7.95 4.20
CA VAL A 11 5.49 7.61 5.19
C VAL A 11 4.75 6.34 4.77
N ALA A 12 4.35 6.23 3.50
CA ALA A 12 3.64 5.05 3.01
C ALA A 12 4.51 3.78 3.02
N SER A 13 5.81 3.91 2.71
CA SER A 13 6.76 2.79 2.77
C SER A 13 6.96 2.31 4.21
N ALA A 14 7.14 3.24 5.15
CA ALA A 14 7.26 2.93 6.57
C ALA A 14 6.00 2.22 7.10
N LEU A 15 4.81 2.67 6.67
CA LEU A 15 3.56 2.02 7.03
C LEU A 15 3.45 0.61 6.45
N GLY A 16 3.78 0.42 5.16
CA GLY A 16 3.81 -0.90 4.54
C GLY A 16 4.75 -1.88 5.25
N LEU A 17 5.95 -1.43 5.61
CA LEU A 17 6.90 -2.22 6.41
C LEU A 17 6.34 -2.56 7.80
N ARG A 18 5.73 -1.59 8.47
CA ARG A 18 5.13 -1.79 9.80
C ARG A 18 4.00 -2.82 9.75
N LEU A 19 3.16 -2.78 8.72
CA LEU A 19 2.06 -3.74 8.53
C LEU A 19 2.59 -5.17 8.39
N LEU A 20 3.61 -5.40 7.57
CA LEU A 20 4.22 -6.73 7.45
C LEU A 20 4.88 -7.17 8.76
N TYR A 21 5.55 -6.26 9.47
CA TYR A 21 6.20 -6.58 10.74
C TYR A 21 5.21 -7.04 11.82
N VAL A 22 4.02 -6.44 11.88
CA VAL A 22 2.98 -6.85 12.86
C VAL A 22 2.18 -8.08 12.41
N GLY A 23 2.53 -8.70 11.29
CA GLY A 23 1.83 -9.87 10.76
C GLY A 23 0.48 -9.54 10.13
N PHE A 24 0.29 -8.33 9.60
CA PHE A 24 -0.90 -8.01 8.81
C PHE A 24 -0.94 -8.88 7.54
N ASP A 25 -2.11 -9.41 7.20
CA ASP A 25 -2.29 -10.26 6.02
C ASP A 25 -2.10 -9.46 4.72
N PRO A 26 -1.08 -9.77 3.90
CA PRO A 26 -0.83 -9.09 2.63
C PRO A 26 -1.70 -9.61 1.47
N ALA A 27 -2.83 -10.27 1.77
CA ALA A 27 -3.80 -10.72 0.80
C ALA A 27 -4.61 -9.56 0.19
N LEU A 28 -4.54 -9.44 -1.14
CA LEU A 28 -5.43 -8.59 -1.92
C LEU A 28 -6.68 -9.40 -2.31
N THR A 29 -7.83 -8.96 -1.80
CA THR A 29 -9.13 -9.55 -2.12
C THR A 29 -9.85 -8.75 -3.21
N PHE A 30 -10.58 -9.45 -4.06
CA PHE A 30 -11.34 -8.84 -5.15
C PHE A 30 -12.83 -8.84 -4.80
N PRO A 31 -13.50 -7.66 -4.70
CA PRO A 31 -14.84 -7.57 -4.11
C PRO A 31 -15.90 -8.38 -4.87
N PHE A 32 -15.82 -8.44 -6.19
CA PHE A 32 -16.76 -9.19 -7.04
C PHE A 32 -16.34 -10.65 -7.24
N PHE A 33 -15.07 -10.96 -7.05
CA PHE A 33 -14.50 -12.30 -7.25
C PHE A 33 -14.00 -12.84 -5.91
N LYS A 34 -14.92 -13.16 -4.99
CA LYS A 34 -14.61 -13.53 -3.60
C LYS A 34 -13.66 -14.72 -3.43
N LYS A 35 -13.50 -15.55 -4.46
CA LYS A 35 -12.56 -16.69 -4.48
C LYS A 35 -11.17 -16.33 -5.00
N VAL A 36 -11.02 -15.17 -5.63
CA VAL A 36 -9.75 -14.64 -6.12
C VAL A 36 -9.13 -13.87 -4.96
N VAL A 37 -8.02 -14.42 -4.45
CA VAL A 37 -7.21 -13.81 -3.41
C VAL A 37 -5.78 -13.88 -3.88
N LEU A 38 -5.13 -12.72 -3.99
CA LEU A 38 -3.75 -12.62 -4.40
C LEU A 38 -2.89 -12.27 -3.18
N ASN A 39 -2.06 -13.21 -2.74
CA ASN A 39 -1.08 -12.92 -1.69
C ASN A 39 0.10 -12.14 -2.30
N LEU A 40 0.28 -10.89 -1.89
CA LEU A 40 1.33 -10.02 -2.41
C LEU A 40 2.68 -10.21 -1.72
N GLY A 41 2.71 -10.79 -0.51
CA GLY A 41 3.94 -10.91 0.29
C GLY A 41 4.67 -9.56 0.40
N PHE A 42 5.95 -9.51 0.01
CA PHE A 42 6.74 -8.27 0.01
C PHE A 42 6.25 -7.21 -0.99
N LEU A 43 5.57 -7.59 -2.08
CA LEU A 43 4.99 -6.64 -3.03
C LEU A 43 3.83 -5.84 -2.42
N TYR A 44 3.37 -6.22 -1.23
CA TYR A 44 2.41 -5.44 -0.46
C TYR A 44 2.94 -4.04 -0.13
N ILE A 45 4.25 -3.88 0.11
CA ILE A 45 4.86 -2.58 0.42
C ILE A 45 4.72 -1.59 -0.75
N PRO A 46 5.23 -1.87 -1.98
CA PRO A 46 5.05 -0.95 -3.09
C PRO A 46 3.57 -0.76 -3.48
N PHE A 47 2.71 -1.75 -3.25
CA PHE A 47 1.27 -1.61 -3.43
C PHE A 47 0.65 -0.58 -2.47
N VAL A 48 0.97 -0.67 -1.16
CA VAL A 48 0.54 0.32 -0.16
C VAL A 48 1.05 1.72 -0.52
N VAL A 49 2.30 1.85 -0.97
CA VAL A 49 2.87 3.13 -1.43
C VAL A 49 2.05 3.70 -2.59
N LEU A 50 1.79 2.89 -3.62
CA LEU A 50 1.03 3.33 -4.79
C LEU A 50 -0.37 3.82 -4.41
N VAL A 51 -1.09 3.06 -3.58
CA VAL A 51 -2.46 3.40 -3.16
C VAL A 51 -2.48 4.67 -2.31
N LEU A 52 -1.66 4.75 -1.26
CA LEU A 52 -1.69 5.88 -0.34
C LEU A 52 -1.24 7.18 -1.01
N VAL A 53 -0.15 7.15 -1.77
CA VAL A 53 0.33 8.32 -2.51
C VAL A 53 -0.69 8.69 -3.59
N GLY A 54 -1.22 7.71 -4.33
CA GLY A 54 -2.19 7.94 -5.39
C GLY A 54 -3.47 8.60 -4.87
N VAL A 55 -4.08 8.04 -3.82
CA VAL A 55 -5.29 8.61 -3.21
C VAL A 55 -5.03 9.98 -2.61
N SER A 56 -3.91 10.18 -1.89
CA SER A 56 -3.58 11.47 -1.30
C SER A 56 -3.40 12.58 -2.34
N ASN A 57 -2.92 12.27 -3.54
CA ASN A 57 -2.79 13.23 -4.63
C ASN A 57 -4.07 13.34 -5.49
N ALA A 58 -4.90 12.30 -5.56
CA ALA A 58 -6.18 12.37 -6.28
C ALA A 58 -7.22 13.23 -5.55
N VAL A 59 -7.18 13.24 -4.21
CA VAL A 59 -8.11 14.02 -3.38
C VAL A 59 -7.65 15.47 -3.20
N ASN A 60 -6.35 15.74 -3.28
CA ASN A 60 -5.76 17.08 -3.10
C ASN A 60 -5.67 17.85 -4.42
#